data_AF-A0A1N6S3A7-F1
#
_entry.id   AF-A0A1N6S3A7-F1
#
_cell.length_a   1.000
_cell.length_b   1.000
_cell.length_c   1.000
_cell.angle_alpha   90.00
_cell.angle_beta   90.00
_cell.angle_gamma   90.00
#
_symmetry.space_group_name_H-M   'P 1'
#
loop_
_entity.id
_entity.type
_entity.pdbx_description
1 polymer ?
#
loop_
_entity_poly.entity_id
_entity_poly.type
_entity_poly.pdbx_seq_one_letter_code
_entity_poly.pdbx_strand_id
1 'polypeptide(L)'
;MQFQENIRPYGASAVAERSVLRNVYIWMTLGLGITGAVALYVAGNPQLIRTIIMNRGLFFGIIIAQLALVFLLSARVHAMSPTAATLAFAGYSVLNGVTLSTIFLVYTAASISQAFFVAAATFGVLSFYAVTTKRDLGGLGQYLFAGLIGLIIASVVNMFLGSSSFEYAISFFGVFLFMGLTAYDTQIIKNWSRQLGSSADEADYMRVSIMGALKLYLDFINLFLFLLRFMGNRR
;
A
#
# COMPACT_ATOMS: atom_id res chain seq x y z
N MET A 1 30.69 24.83 32.35
CA MET A 1 30.28 24.04 31.18
C MET A 1 28.89 23.52 31.44
N GLN A 2 27.90 24.05 30.72
CA GLN A 2 26.49 23.70 30.88
C GLN A 2 26.23 22.33 30.28
N PHE A 3 25.86 21.36 31.12
CA PHE A 3 25.10 20.20 30.69
C PHE A 3 23.68 20.68 30.41
N GLN A 4 23.41 21.09 29.17
CA GLN A 4 22.03 21.19 28.68
C GLN A 4 21.51 19.76 28.53
N GLU A 5 20.93 19.26 29.61
CA GLU A 5 20.03 18.12 29.56
C GLU A 5 18.87 18.50 28.62
N ASN A 6 18.86 17.91 27.43
CA ASN A 6 17.81 18.08 26.45
C ASN A 6 16.56 17.34 26.95
N ILE A 7 15.91 17.90 27.97
CA ILE A 7 14.63 17.39 28.49
C ILE A 7 13.58 17.68 27.43
N ARG A 8 13.38 16.72 26.52
CA ARG A 8 12.26 16.74 25.59
C ARG A 8 10.98 16.80 26.42
N PRO A 9 10.11 17.82 26.26
CA PRO A 9 8.83 17.83 26.95
C PRO A 9 8.04 16.60 26.47
N TYR A 10 7.74 15.70 27.41
CA TYR A 10 7.14 14.38 27.17
C TYR A 10 5.83 14.44 26.35
N GLY A 11 5.18 15.61 26.27
CA GLY A 11 3.99 15.86 25.46
C GLY A 11 4.21 16.22 23.99
N ALA A 12 5.33 16.87 23.61
CA ALA A 12 5.54 17.34 22.23
C ALA A 12 5.82 16.17 21.26
N SER A 13 6.55 15.16 21.73
CA SER A 13 6.88 13.96 20.94
C SER A 13 5.65 13.08 20.67
N ALA A 14 4.70 12.98 21.62
CA ALA A 14 3.48 12.21 21.44
C ALA A 14 2.45 12.90 20.53
N VAL A 15 2.42 14.24 20.50
CA VAL A 15 1.56 15.03 19.59
C VAL A 15 2.09 14.96 18.14
N ALA A 16 3.41 15.04 17.95
CA ALA A 16 4.05 14.82 16.66
C ALA A 16 3.92 13.35 16.16
N GLU A 17 3.95 12.36 17.07
CA GLU A 17 3.71 10.95 16.72
C GLU A 17 2.31 10.73 16.12
N ARG A 18 1.31 11.34 16.74
CA ARG A 18 -0.09 11.22 16.30
C ARG A 18 -0.37 11.97 15.01
N SER A 19 0.39 13.01 14.68
CA SER A 19 0.15 13.80 13.47
C SER A 19 0.61 13.09 12.20
N VAL A 20 1.78 12.46 12.18
CA VAL A 20 2.28 11.71 11.01
C VAL A 20 1.42 10.50 10.72
N LEU A 21 1.17 9.64 11.71
CA LEU A 21 0.36 8.44 11.51
C LEU A 21 -1.03 8.80 10.97
N ARG A 22 -1.67 9.83 11.56
CA ARG A 22 -2.95 10.33 11.06
C ARG A 22 -2.85 10.76 9.59
N ASN A 23 -1.84 11.55 9.23
CA ASN A 23 -1.66 12.03 7.86
C ASN A 23 -1.39 10.88 6.89
N VAL A 24 -0.61 9.87 7.29
CA VAL A 24 -0.38 8.65 6.52
C VAL A 24 -1.70 7.96 6.18
N TYR A 25 -2.57 7.74 7.18
CA TYR A 25 -3.87 7.11 6.95
C TYR A 25 -4.78 7.97 6.08
N ILE A 26 -4.79 9.29 6.27
CA ILE A 26 -5.56 10.21 5.40
C ILE A 26 -5.10 10.10 3.95
N TRP A 27 -3.80 10.19 3.69
CA TRP A 27 -3.24 10.06 2.34
C TRP A 27 -3.52 8.69 1.75
N MET A 28 -3.34 7.62 2.51
CA MET A 28 -3.67 6.27 2.08
C MET A 28 -5.16 6.15 1.70
N THR A 29 -6.07 6.62 2.55
CA THR A 29 -7.52 6.58 2.29
C THR A 29 -7.89 7.42 1.07
N LEU A 30 -7.31 8.61 0.89
CA LEU A 30 -7.52 9.42 -0.31
C LEU A 30 -7.01 8.72 -1.56
N GLY A 31 -5.82 8.12 -1.51
CA GLY A 31 -5.27 7.32 -2.61
C GLY A 31 -6.19 6.17 -2.99
N LEU A 32 -6.61 5.36 -2.02
CA LEU A 32 -7.55 4.25 -2.24
C LEU A 32 -8.92 4.73 -2.76
N GLY A 33 -9.40 5.89 -2.30
CA GLY A 33 -10.61 6.52 -2.81
C GLY A 33 -10.48 6.90 -4.29
N ILE A 34 -9.36 7.51 -4.68
CA ILE A 34 -9.05 7.82 -6.09
C ILE A 34 -9.00 6.53 -6.91
N THR A 35 -8.29 5.51 -6.41
CA THR A 35 -8.16 4.20 -7.06
C THR A 35 -9.51 3.55 -7.31
N GLY A 36 -10.38 3.51 -6.29
CA GLY A 36 -11.73 2.97 -6.40
C GLY A 36 -12.60 3.76 -7.38
N ALA A 37 -12.58 5.09 -7.31
CA ALA A 37 -13.34 5.94 -8.22
C ALA A 37 -12.91 5.76 -9.68
N VAL A 38 -11.60 5.73 -9.95
CA VAL A 38 -11.06 5.49 -11.29
C VAL A 38 -11.38 4.07 -11.76
N ALA A 39 -11.26 3.06 -10.90
CA ALA A 39 -11.59 1.68 -11.25
C ALA A 39 -13.07 1.53 -11.67
N LEU A 40 -13.99 2.14 -10.91
CA LEU A 40 -15.42 2.17 -11.22
C LEU A 40 -15.71 2.91 -12.53
N TYR A 41 -15.09 4.08 -12.73
CA TYR A 41 -15.27 4.87 -13.95
C TYR A 41 -14.80 4.11 -15.20
N VAL A 42 -13.61 3.50 -15.16
CA VAL A 42 -13.07 2.74 -16.29
C VAL A 42 -13.86 1.45 -16.52
N ALA A 43 -14.25 0.74 -15.47
CA ALA A 43 -15.05 -0.48 -15.58
C ALA A 43 -16.47 -0.21 -16.13
N GLY A 44 -17.03 0.97 -15.82
CA GLY A 44 -18.33 1.41 -16.34
C GLY A 44 -18.31 1.84 -17.82
N ASN A 45 -17.13 1.92 -18.45
CA ASN A 45 -16.97 2.36 -19.82
C ASN A 45 -16.35 1.25 -20.70
N PRO A 46 -17.19 0.47 -21.43
CA PRO A 46 -16.73 -0.67 -22.23
C PRO A 46 -15.66 -0.32 -23.28
N GLN A 47 -15.73 0.88 -23.85
CA GLN A 47 -14.76 1.35 -24.84
C GLN A 47 -13.40 1.59 -24.20
N LEU A 48 -13.34 2.23 -23.03
CA LEU A 48 -12.09 2.48 -22.32
C LEU A 48 -11.41 1.18 -21.89
N ILE A 49 -12.13 0.28 -21.23
CA ILE A 49 -11.55 -0.97 -20.75
C ILE A 49 -11.08 -1.86 -21.91
N ARG A 50 -11.83 -1.90 -23.02
CA ARG A 50 -11.42 -2.60 -24.25
C ARG A 50 -10.16 -1.99 -24.85
N THR A 51 -10.06 -0.67 -24.88
CA THR A 51 -8.87 0.03 -25.43
C THR A 51 -7.63 -0.30 -24.61
N ILE A 52 -7.75 -0.29 -23.27
CA ILE A 52 -6.65 -0.62 -22.36
C ILE A 52 -6.17 -2.06 -22.57
N ILE A 53 -7.08 -3.03 -22.68
CA ILE A 53 -6.73 -4.46 -22.76
C ILE A 53 -6.23 -4.84 -24.16
N MET A 54 -6.85 -4.31 -25.21
CA MET A 54 -6.49 -4.67 -26.59
C MET A 54 -5.18 -4.02 -27.03
N ASN A 55 -4.85 -2.84 -26.51
CA ASN A 55 -3.58 -2.19 -26.80
C ASN A 55 -2.50 -2.65 -25.81
N ARG A 56 -1.76 -3.69 -26.20
CA ARG A 56 -0.67 -4.26 -25.39
C ARG A 56 0.37 -3.21 -24.96
N GLY A 57 0.70 -2.25 -25.84
CA GLY A 57 1.64 -1.18 -25.53
C GLY A 57 1.13 -0.27 -24.40
N LEU A 58 -0.15 0.10 -24.45
CA LEU A 58 -0.80 0.87 -23.40
C LEU A 58 -0.88 0.07 -22.08
N PHE A 59 -1.29 -1.20 -22.14
CA PHE A 59 -1.39 -2.07 -20.96
C PHE A 59 -0.05 -2.20 -20.22
N PHE A 60 1.01 -2.59 -20.92
CA PHE A 60 2.34 -2.71 -20.31
C PHE A 60 2.92 -1.33 -19.94
N GLY A 61 2.63 -0.28 -20.72
CA GLY A 61 3.00 1.09 -20.38
C GLY A 61 2.44 1.55 -19.03
N ILE A 62 1.17 1.22 -18.73
CA ILE A 62 0.54 1.52 -17.44
C ILE A 62 1.20 0.76 -16.29
N ILE A 63 1.57 -0.52 -16.51
CA ILE A 63 2.27 -1.32 -15.50
C ILE A 63 3.67 -0.75 -15.23
N ILE A 64 4.44 -0.45 -16.28
CA ILE A 64 5.78 0.13 -16.18
C ILE A 64 5.72 1.49 -15.48
N ALA A 65 4.74 2.33 -15.82
CA ALA A 65 4.54 3.63 -15.19
C ALA A 65 4.25 3.52 -13.68
N GLN A 66 3.44 2.53 -13.26
CA GLN A 66 3.20 2.25 -11.84
C GLN A 66 4.48 1.88 -11.11
N LEU A 67 5.25 0.92 -11.66
CA LEU A 67 6.52 0.52 -11.08
C LEU A 67 7.49 1.70 -11.00
N ALA A 68 7.60 2.49 -12.07
CA ALA A 68 8.44 3.68 -12.10
C ALA A 68 8.06 4.71 -11.03
N LEU A 69 6.76 4.94 -10.78
CA LEU A 69 6.30 5.84 -9.71
C LEU A 69 6.60 5.29 -8.32
N VAL A 70 6.42 3.99 -8.09
CA VAL A 70 6.78 3.36 -6.80
C VAL A 70 8.28 3.49 -6.55
N PHE A 71 9.12 3.21 -7.54
CA PHE A 71 10.57 3.40 -7.44
C PHE A 71 10.94 4.87 -7.24
N LEU A 72 10.31 5.78 -7.98
CA LEU A 72 10.57 7.22 -7.87
C LEU A 72 10.27 7.74 -6.47
N LEU A 73 9.09 7.41 -5.94
CA LEU A 73 8.68 7.79 -4.58
C LEU A 73 9.61 7.12 -3.55
N SER A 74 9.84 5.82 -3.65
CA SER A 74 10.66 5.10 -2.66
C SER A 74 12.12 5.58 -2.62
N ALA A 75 12.70 5.95 -3.77
CA ALA A 75 14.11 6.35 -3.87
C ALA A 75 14.34 7.86 -3.70
N ARG A 76 13.36 8.71 -4.07
CA ARG A 76 13.58 10.16 -4.17
C ARG A 76 12.60 11.03 -3.39
N VAL A 77 11.62 10.48 -2.64
CA VAL A 77 10.63 11.30 -1.91
C VAL A 77 11.26 12.36 -1.01
N HIS A 78 12.40 12.07 -0.37
CA HIS A 78 13.10 13.03 0.50
C HIS A 78 13.71 14.22 -0.28
N ALA A 79 14.03 14.04 -1.56
CA ALA A 79 14.56 15.10 -2.42
C ALA A 79 13.46 15.83 -3.22
N MET A 80 12.21 15.34 -3.18
CA MET A 80 11.08 15.94 -3.90
C MET A 80 10.49 17.11 -3.12
N SER A 81 9.85 18.05 -3.83
CA SER A 81 8.95 19.00 -3.16
C SER A 81 7.71 18.24 -2.65
N PRO A 82 7.07 18.71 -1.56
CA PRO A 82 5.83 18.10 -1.07
C PRO A 82 4.76 17.94 -2.16
N THR A 83 4.56 18.98 -2.97
CA THR A 83 3.61 18.96 -4.10
C THR A 83 3.96 17.90 -5.13
N ALA A 84 5.24 17.76 -5.50
CA ALA A 84 5.66 16.75 -6.46
C ALA A 84 5.42 15.32 -5.93
N ALA A 85 5.69 15.08 -4.64
CA ALA A 85 5.43 13.80 -4.00
C ALA A 85 3.92 13.48 -3.98
N THR A 86 3.08 14.46 -3.66
CA THR A 86 1.61 14.33 -3.66
C THR A 86 1.09 14.00 -5.06
N LEU A 87 1.54 14.72 -6.08
CA LEU A 87 1.13 14.48 -7.46
C LEU A 87 1.58 13.11 -7.97
N ALA A 88 2.81 12.69 -7.63
CA ALA A 88 3.30 11.37 -7.98
C ALA A 88 2.48 10.26 -7.31
N PHE A 89 2.12 10.41 -6.03
CA PHE A 89 1.28 9.45 -5.31
C PHE A 89 -0.16 9.41 -5.84
N ALA A 90 -0.74 10.57 -6.17
CA ALA A 90 -2.05 10.65 -6.81
C ALA A 90 -2.03 10.01 -8.21
N GLY A 91 -1.01 10.28 -9.02
CA GLY A 91 -0.81 9.66 -10.33
C GLY A 91 -0.67 8.14 -10.22
N TYR A 92 0.06 7.66 -9.22
CA TYR A 92 0.15 6.23 -8.92
C TYR A 92 -1.23 5.63 -8.58
N SER A 93 -2.00 6.31 -7.71
CA SER A 93 -3.35 5.88 -7.31
C SER A 93 -4.31 5.80 -8.51
N VAL A 94 -4.23 6.77 -9.43
CA VAL A 94 -5.00 6.77 -10.69
C VAL A 94 -4.61 5.59 -11.57
N LEU A 95 -3.32 5.41 -11.86
CA LEU A 95 -2.86 4.30 -12.71
C LEU A 95 -3.24 2.94 -12.13
N ASN A 96 -3.12 2.80 -10.81
CA ASN A 96 -3.53 1.58 -10.13
C ASN A 96 -5.04 1.36 -10.22
N GLY A 97 -5.85 2.41 -10.13
CA GLY A 97 -7.30 2.34 -10.38
C GLY A 97 -7.63 1.89 -11.81
N VAL A 98 -6.90 2.39 -12.81
CA VAL A 98 -7.03 1.94 -14.20
C VAL A 98 -6.71 0.44 -14.31
N THR A 99 -5.62 -0.04 -13.70
CA THR A 99 -5.29 -1.47 -13.70
C THR A 99 -6.33 -2.31 -12.96
N LEU A 100 -6.79 -1.86 -11.79
CA LEU A 100 -7.77 -2.56 -10.98
C LEU A 100 -9.16 -2.59 -11.60
N SER A 101 -9.47 -1.71 -12.55
CA SER A 101 -10.73 -1.80 -13.32
C SER A 101 -10.91 -3.17 -14.00
N THR A 102 -9.80 -3.85 -14.34
CA THR A 102 -9.81 -5.18 -14.97
C THR A 102 -10.39 -6.27 -14.07
N ILE A 103 -10.37 -6.11 -12.74
CA ILE A 103 -10.94 -7.10 -11.82
C ILE A 103 -12.46 -7.22 -11.98
N PHE A 104 -13.15 -6.15 -12.42
CA PHE A 104 -14.59 -6.15 -12.69
C PHE A 104 -14.99 -7.01 -13.90
N LEU A 105 -14.02 -7.38 -14.75
CA LEU A 105 -14.23 -8.33 -15.84
C LEU A 105 -14.22 -9.77 -15.36
N VAL A 106 -13.52 -10.06 -14.26
CA VAL A 106 -13.29 -11.43 -13.77
C VAL A 106 -14.17 -11.75 -12.57
N TYR A 107 -14.42 -10.78 -11.68
CA TYR A 107 -15.13 -10.98 -10.42
C TYR A 107 -16.45 -10.23 -10.40
N THR A 108 -17.39 -10.74 -9.59
CA THR A 108 -18.64 -10.03 -9.32
C THR A 108 -18.40 -8.79 -8.45
N ALA A 109 -19.25 -7.77 -8.61
CA ALA A 109 -19.20 -6.59 -7.75
C ALA A 109 -19.38 -6.93 -6.26
N ALA A 110 -20.18 -7.96 -5.95
CA ALA A 110 -20.36 -8.47 -4.59
C ALA A 110 -19.06 -9.09 -4.03
N SER A 111 -18.32 -9.88 -4.83
CA SER A 111 -17.04 -10.44 -4.40
C SER A 111 -15.97 -9.35 -4.21
N ILE A 112 -15.95 -8.34 -5.09
CA ILE A 112 -15.04 -7.19 -4.98
C ILE A 112 -15.33 -6.41 -3.69
N SER A 113 -16.59 -6.06 -3.43
CA SER A 113 -16.96 -5.32 -2.22
C SER A 113 -16.69 -6.13 -0.95
N GLN A 114 -17.04 -7.41 -0.93
CA GLN A 114 -16.78 -8.30 0.20
C GLN A 114 -15.28 -8.39 0.51
N ALA A 115 -14.44 -8.64 -0.50
CA ALA A 115 -12.99 -8.71 -0.31
C ALA A 115 -12.42 -7.37 0.17
N PHE A 116 -12.92 -6.25 -0.34
CA PHE A 116 -12.50 -4.91 0.09
C PHE A 116 -12.83 -4.65 1.56
N PHE A 117 -14.04 -4.95 2.02
CA PHE A 117 -14.43 -4.75 3.42
C PHE A 117 -13.69 -5.69 4.37
N VAL A 118 -13.46 -6.95 3.98
CA VAL A 118 -12.62 -7.87 4.77
C VAL A 118 -11.18 -7.36 4.84
N ALA A 119 -10.61 -6.87 3.73
CA ALA A 119 -9.28 -6.27 3.72
C ALA A 119 -9.22 -5.04 4.63
N ALA A 120 -10.21 -4.13 4.56
CA ALA A 120 -10.28 -2.93 5.40
C ALA A 120 -10.39 -3.25 6.89
N ALA A 121 -11.23 -4.21 7.27
CA ALA A 121 -11.35 -4.65 8.65
C ALA A 121 -10.04 -5.28 9.15
N THR A 122 -9.47 -6.20 8.37
CA THR A 122 -8.21 -6.89 8.70
C THR A 122 -7.06 -5.89 8.84
N PHE A 123 -6.92 -4.98 7.87
CA PHE A 123 -5.91 -3.93 7.88
C PHE A 123 -6.08 -3.02 9.10
N GLY A 124 -7.30 -2.55 9.38
CA GLY A 124 -7.60 -1.71 10.54
C GLY A 124 -7.23 -2.38 11.88
N VAL A 125 -7.59 -3.64 12.06
CA VAL A 125 -7.25 -4.41 13.27
C VAL A 125 -5.74 -4.59 13.42
N LEU A 126 -5.04 -4.97 12.34
CA LEU A 126 -3.59 -5.18 12.37
C LEU A 126 -2.83 -3.88 12.60
N SER A 127 -3.25 -2.80 11.96
CA SER A 127 -2.71 -1.47 12.20
C SER A 127 -2.91 -1.04 13.65
N PHE A 128 -4.12 -1.23 14.20
CA PHE A 128 -4.40 -0.93 15.61
C PHE A 128 -3.51 -1.76 16.56
N TYR A 129 -3.36 -3.04 16.28
CA TYR A 129 -2.45 -3.91 17.03
C TYR A 129 -0.99 -3.41 16.94
N ALA A 130 -0.50 -3.08 15.75
CA ALA A 130 0.87 -2.61 15.54
C ALA A 130 1.19 -1.30 16.25
N VAL A 131 0.22 -0.37 16.33
CA VAL A 131 0.42 0.89 17.07
C VAL A 131 0.32 0.72 18.59
N THR A 132 -0.41 -0.28 19.09
CA THR A 132 -0.61 -0.49 20.54
C THR A 132 0.36 -1.49 21.15
N THR A 133 0.90 -2.43 20.37
CA THR A 133 1.78 -3.49 20.87
C THR A 133 3.12 -2.94 21.37
N LYS A 134 3.64 -3.57 22.43
CA LYS A 134 4.99 -3.30 22.98
C LYS A 134 6.06 -4.20 22.37
N ARG A 135 5.67 -5.23 21.61
CA ARG A 135 6.61 -6.14 20.95
C ARG A 135 7.25 -5.43 19.76
N ASP A 136 8.57 -5.55 19.65
CA ASP A 136 9.29 -5.08 18.47
C ASP A 136 9.13 -6.11 17.33
N LEU A 137 8.55 -5.66 16.22
CA LEU A 137 8.37 -6.45 15.00
C LEU A 137 9.56 -6.28 14.04
N GLY A 138 10.56 -5.45 14.36
CA GLY A 138 11.74 -5.17 13.53
C GLY A 138 12.43 -6.44 13.03
N GLY A 139 12.58 -7.45 13.90
CA GLY A 139 13.20 -8.73 13.56
C GLY A 139 12.44 -9.56 12.51
N LEU A 140 11.15 -9.30 12.30
CA LEU A 140 10.33 -9.98 11.28
C LEU A 140 10.57 -9.44 9.87
N GLY A 141 11.10 -8.22 9.72
CA GLY A 141 11.21 -7.53 8.44
C GLY A 141 11.99 -8.32 7.38
N GLN A 142 13.10 -8.96 7.76
CA GLN A 142 13.91 -9.77 6.85
C GLN A 142 13.16 -11.02 6.34
N TYR A 143 12.36 -11.65 7.19
CA TYR A 143 11.58 -12.84 6.82
C TYR A 143 10.38 -12.47 5.96
N LEU A 144 9.72 -11.35 6.26
CA LEU A 144 8.63 -10.81 5.45
C LEU A 144 9.12 -10.38 4.06
N PHE A 145 10.30 -9.76 3.97
CA PHE A 145 10.92 -9.41 2.69
C PHE A 145 11.29 -10.65 1.88
N ALA A 146 11.92 -11.66 2.50
CA ALA A 146 12.20 -12.93 1.84
C ALA A 146 10.91 -13.63 1.37
N GLY A 147 9.86 -13.60 2.18
CA GLY A 147 8.53 -14.11 1.83
C GLY A 147 7.90 -13.38 0.65
N LEU A 148 8.05 -12.05 0.57
CA LEU A 148 7.58 -11.24 -0.55
C LEU A 148 8.29 -11.63 -1.86
N ILE A 149 9.60 -11.79 -1.82
CA ILE A 149 10.37 -12.26 -2.98
C ILE A 149 9.92 -13.67 -3.39
N GLY A 150 9.77 -14.59 -2.43
CA GLY A 150 9.27 -15.94 -2.68
C GLY A 150 7.88 -15.95 -3.33
N LEU A 151 6.99 -15.07 -2.86
CA LEU A 151 5.64 -14.94 -3.40
C LEU A 151 5.65 -14.38 -4.83
N ILE A 152 6.50 -13.39 -5.12
CA ILE A 152 6.67 -12.85 -6.47
C ILE A 152 7.17 -13.95 -7.42
N ILE A 153 8.19 -14.71 -7.02
CA ILE A 153 8.71 -15.83 -7.82
C ILE A 153 7.62 -16.88 -8.04
N ALA A 154 6.88 -17.27 -7.00
CA ALA A 154 5.78 -18.22 -7.12
C ALA A 154 4.69 -17.74 -8.10
N SER A 155 4.36 -16.45 -8.06
CA SER A 155 3.40 -15.83 -8.99
C SER A 155 3.89 -15.87 -10.43
N VAL A 156 5.17 -15.58 -10.67
CA VAL A 156 5.79 -15.66 -12.01
C VAL A 156 5.82 -17.11 -12.50
N VAL A 157 6.19 -18.07 -11.66
CA VAL A 157 6.17 -19.50 -12.01
C VAL A 157 4.74 -19.94 -12.36
N ASN A 158 3.73 -19.52 -11.59
CA ASN A 158 2.35 -19.89 -11.87
C ASN A 158 1.83 -19.28 -13.19
N MET A 159 2.38 -18.15 -13.63
CA MET A 159 2.04 -17.58 -14.94
C MET A 159 2.39 -18.53 -16.10
N PHE A 160 3.42 -19.37 -15.96
CA PHE A 160 3.79 -20.40 -16.93
C PHE A 160 3.08 -21.73 -16.70
N LEU A 161 2.85 -22.11 -15.44
CA LEU A 161 2.17 -23.36 -15.09
C LEU A 161 0.66 -23.32 -15.34
N GLY A 162 0.02 -22.16 -15.11
CA GLY A 162 -1.43 -21.98 -15.21
C GLY A 162 -2.23 -22.81 -14.20
N SER A 163 -1.65 -23.18 -13.05
CA SER A 163 -2.30 -24.07 -12.09
C SER A 163 -3.24 -23.32 -11.15
N SER A 164 -4.52 -23.70 -11.15
CA SER A 164 -5.54 -23.12 -10.27
C SER A 164 -5.28 -23.43 -8.79
N SER A 165 -4.87 -24.66 -8.47
CA SER A 165 -4.50 -25.06 -7.10
C SER A 165 -3.28 -24.31 -6.59
N PHE A 166 -2.30 -24.05 -7.46
CA PHE A 166 -1.12 -23.27 -7.08
C PHE A 166 -1.45 -21.78 -6.91
N GLU A 167 -2.30 -21.21 -7.75
CA GLU A 167 -2.83 -19.84 -7.58
C GLU A 167 -3.56 -19.66 -6.24
N TYR A 168 -4.35 -20.68 -5.84
CA TYR A 168 -5.04 -20.69 -4.56
C TYR A 168 -4.04 -20.71 -3.38
N ALA A 169 -3.02 -21.55 -3.45
CA ALA A 169 -1.95 -21.60 -2.45
C ALA A 169 -1.20 -20.27 -2.35
N ILE A 170 -0.81 -19.68 -3.48
CA ILE A 170 -0.18 -18.35 -3.54
C ILE A 170 -1.06 -17.31 -2.86
N SER A 171 -2.37 -17.33 -3.14
CA SER A 171 -3.31 -16.38 -2.56
C SER A 171 -3.45 -16.56 -1.06
N PHE A 172 -3.56 -17.80 -0.58
CA PHE A 172 -3.62 -18.10 0.84
C PHE A 172 -2.37 -17.59 1.60
N PHE A 173 -1.17 -17.96 1.15
CA PHE A 173 0.06 -17.47 1.78
C PHE A 173 0.24 -15.96 1.62
N GLY A 174 -0.22 -15.39 0.51
CA GLY A 174 -0.23 -13.95 0.27
C GLY A 174 -1.04 -13.18 1.31
N VAL A 175 -2.21 -13.68 1.70
CA VAL A 175 -3.00 -13.06 2.77
C VAL A 175 -2.19 -13.00 4.07
N PHE A 176 -1.59 -14.11 4.53
CA PHE A 176 -0.79 -14.11 5.76
C PHE A 176 0.45 -13.22 5.67
N LEU A 177 1.14 -13.24 4.54
CA LEU A 177 2.32 -12.41 4.33
C LEU A 177 1.96 -10.93 4.41
N PHE A 178 0.90 -10.50 3.72
CA PHE A 178 0.49 -9.09 3.71
C PHE A 178 -0.15 -8.65 5.02
N MET A 179 -0.76 -9.56 5.79
CA MET A 179 -1.13 -9.29 7.19
C MET A 179 0.13 -8.99 8.04
N GLY A 180 1.18 -9.79 7.89
CA GLY A 180 2.46 -9.57 8.57
C GLY A 180 3.15 -8.26 8.15
N LEU A 181 3.22 -7.99 6.84
CA LEU A 181 3.76 -6.74 6.29
C LEU A 181 2.99 -5.53 6.79
N THR A 182 1.66 -5.57 6.78
CA THR A 182 0.81 -4.46 7.28
C THR A 182 1.15 -4.10 8.72
N ALA A 183 1.27 -5.10 9.61
CA ALA A 183 1.61 -4.86 11.01
C ALA A 183 3.05 -4.32 11.17
N TYR A 184 3.99 -4.91 10.43
CA TYR A 184 5.39 -4.47 10.42
C TYR A 184 5.54 -3.04 9.91
N ASP A 185 4.98 -2.71 8.75
CA ASP A 185 5.09 -1.39 8.13
C ASP A 185 4.35 -0.32 8.93
N THR A 186 3.20 -0.65 9.54
CA THR A 186 2.54 0.26 10.49
C THR A 186 3.47 0.61 11.66
N GLN A 187 4.19 -0.38 12.21
CA GLN A 187 5.12 -0.14 13.31
C GLN A 187 6.37 0.63 12.86
N ILE A 188 6.88 0.37 11.67
CA ILE A 188 7.99 1.13 11.09
C ILE A 188 7.60 2.60 10.90
N ILE A 189 6.42 2.88 10.37
CA ILE A 189 5.93 4.26 10.19
C ILE A 189 5.76 4.97 11.53
N LYS A 190 5.25 4.26 12.55
CA LYS A 190 5.21 4.77 13.93
C LYS A 190 6.62 5.14 14.43
N ASN A 191 7.60 4.30 14.15
CA ASN A 191 9.00 4.55 14.53
C ASN A 191 9.61 5.73 13.77
N TRP A 192 9.34 5.87 12.46
CA TRP A 192 9.73 7.06 11.69
C TRP A 192 9.16 8.32 12.31
N SER A 193 7.89 8.29 12.68
CA SER A 193 7.24 9.43 13.32
C SER A 193 7.88 9.85 14.65
N ARG A 194 8.53 8.94 15.38
CA ARG A 194 9.27 9.25 16.62
C ARG A 194 10.66 9.81 16.35
N GLN A 195 11.23 9.43 15.21
CA GLN A 195 12.56 9.87 14.77
C GLN A 195 12.52 11.24 14.10
N LEU A 196 11.37 11.65 13.52
CA LEU A 196 11.13 13.05 13.17
C LEU A 196 11.19 13.88 14.45
N GLY A 197 12.34 14.52 14.67
CA GLY A 197 12.56 15.42 15.78
C GLY A 197 11.74 16.69 15.66
N SER A 198 11.75 17.49 16.71
CA SER A 198 11.13 18.82 16.75
C SER A 198 11.74 19.84 15.77
N SER A 199 12.81 19.47 15.07
CA SER A 199 13.47 20.28 14.03
C SER A 199 13.00 19.97 12.60
N ALA A 200 12.15 18.96 12.40
CA ALA A 200 11.58 18.68 11.08
C ALA A 200 10.60 19.79 10.68
N ASP A 201 10.71 20.26 9.44
CA ASP A 201 9.77 21.23 8.89
C ASP A 201 8.51 20.54 8.35
N GLU A 202 7.48 21.34 8.03
CA GLU A 202 6.21 20.82 7.49
C GLU A 202 6.40 20.02 6.20
N ALA A 203 7.41 20.36 5.40
CA ALA A 203 7.73 19.65 4.17
C ALA A 203 8.24 18.23 4.44
N ASP A 204 9.09 18.04 5.46
CA ASP A 204 9.57 16.74 5.89
C ASP A 204 8.45 15.86 6.46
N TYR A 205 7.56 16.43 7.27
CA TYR A 205 6.36 15.75 7.74
C TYR A 205 5.50 15.25 6.58
N MET A 206 5.31 16.08 5.54
CA MET A 206 4.52 15.71 4.36
C MET A 206 5.19 14.57 3.56
N ARG A 207 6.49 14.67 3.28
CA ARG A 207 7.24 13.65 2.54
C ARG A 207 7.18 12.29 3.22
N VAL A 208 7.40 12.26 4.53
CA VAL A 208 7.34 11.04 5.33
C VAL A 208 5.92 10.48 5.38
N SER A 209 4.91 11.36 5.46
CA SER A 209 3.51 10.94 5.42
C SER A 209 3.14 10.29 4.08
N ILE A 210 3.62 10.83 2.95
CA ILE A 210 3.40 10.27 1.62
C ILE A 210 4.13 8.94 1.45
N MET A 211 5.36 8.83 1.93
CA MET A 211 6.11 7.58 1.90
C MET A 211 5.44 6.48 2.73
N GLY A 212 4.98 6.82 3.95
CA GLY A 212 4.20 5.90 4.78
C GLY A 212 2.88 5.51 4.12
N ALA A 213 2.19 6.47 3.50
CA ALA A 213 0.93 6.22 2.78
C ALA A 213 1.15 5.28 1.58
N LEU A 214 2.23 5.45 0.83
CA LEU A 214 2.58 4.56 -0.28
C LEU A 214 2.80 3.12 0.21
N LYS A 215 3.54 2.93 1.30
CA LYS A 215 3.76 1.60 1.89
C LYS A 215 2.44 0.94 2.30
N LEU A 216 1.66 1.61 3.13
CA LEU A 216 0.38 1.08 3.63
C LEU A 216 -0.64 0.87 2.50
N TYR A 217 -0.62 1.73 1.48
CA TYR A 217 -1.42 1.55 0.26
C TYR A 217 -1.02 0.25 -0.47
N LEU A 218 0.28 0.01 -0.68
CA LEU A 218 0.76 -1.19 -1.35
C LEU A 218 0.38 -2.45 -0.58
N ASP A 219 0.52 -2.43 0.74
CA ASP A 219 0.11 -3.55 1.59
C ASP A 219 -1.39 -3.82 1.48
N PHE A 220 -2.20 -2.76 1.55
CA PHE A 220 -3.64 -2.87 1.47
C PHE A 220 -4.11 -3.43 0.12
N ILE A 221 -3.63 -2.88 -1.00
CA ILE A 221 -4.04 -3.32 -2.34
C ILE A 221 -3.67 -4.78 -2.56
N ASN A 222 -2.48 -5.20 -2.13
CA ASN A 222 -2.08 -6.59 -2.26
C ASN A 222 -2.90 -7.52 -1.36
N LEU A 223 -3.13 -7.15 -0.09
CA LEU A 223 -4.00 -7.89 0.82
C LEU A 223 -5.41 -8.06 0.21
N PHE A 224 -5.98 -6.97 -0.31
CA PHE A 224 -7.26 -6.96 -1.01
C PHE A 224 -7.26 -7.91 -2.21
N LEU A 225 -6.25 -7.85 -3.08
CA LEU A 225 -6.17 -8.70 -4.27
C LEU A 225 -5.98 -10.19 -3.93
N PHE A 226 -5.25 -10.51 -2.87
CA PHE A 226 -5.13 -11.91 -2.41
C PHE A 226 -6.42 -12.41 -1.78
N LEU A 227 -7.09 -11.60 -0.95
CA LEU A 227 -8.42 -11.93 -0.42
C LEU A 227 -9.45 -12.12 -1.54
N LEU A 228 -9.43 -11.25 -2.56
CA LEU A 228 -10.32 -11.36 -3.72
C LEU A 228 -10.05 -12.64 -4.51
N ARG A 229 -8.79 -13.02 -4.72
CA ARG A 229 -8.46 -14.30 -5.38
C ARG A 229 -8.80 -15.53 -4.54
N PHE A 230 -8.67 -15.43 -3.22
CA PHE A 230 -8.90 -16.52 -2.29
C PHE A 230 -10.41 -16.80 -2.08
N MET A 231 -11.22 -15.75 -1.96
CA MET A 231 -12.66 -15.87 -1.63
C MET A 231 -13.60 -15.49 -2.78
N GLY A 232 -13.07 -14.84 -3.83
CA GLY A 232 -13.90 -14.24 -4.87
C GLY A 232 -14.53 -15.27 -5.80
N ASN A 233 -15.80 -15.07 -6.10
CA ASN A 233 -16.50 -15.84 -7.12
C ASN A 233 -16.22 -15.21 -8.50
N ARG A 234 -15.71 -16.03 -9.43
CA ARG A 234 -15.41 -15.63 -10.80
C ARG A 234 -16.68 -15.66 -11.64
N ARG A 235 -16.81 -14.71 -12.57
CA ARG A 235 -17.90 -14.62 -13.55
C ARG A 235 -17.68 -15.56 -14.73
#